data_AF-A0A916UE85-F1
#
_entry.id   AF-A0A916UE85-F1
#
_cell.length_a   1.000
_cell.length_b   1.000
_cell.length_c   1.000
_cell.angle_alpha   90.00
_cell.angle_beta   90.00
_cell.angle_gamma   90.00
#
_symmetry.space_group_name_H-M   'P 1'
#
loop_
_entity.id
_entity.type
_entity.pdbx_description
1 polymer ?
#
loop_
_entity_poly.entity_id
_entity_poly.type
_entity_poly.pdbx_seq_one_letter_code
_entity_poly.pdbx_strand_id
1 'polypeptide(L)' 'MTSYKFVFLAGIAIVLLWLSAWIFNHYNPYAGILLAVTTVVISIIYLIKQNGKKY' A
#
# COMPACT_ATOMS: atom_id res chain seq x y z
N MET A 1 10.21 10.78 16.93
CA MET A 1 9.53 11.46 15.81
C MET A 1 9.25 10.53 14.60
N THR A 2 9.37 9.20 14.75
CA THR A 2 9.38 8.21 13.65
C THR A 2 8.03 7.51 13.43
N SER A 3 7.16 7.44 14.45
CA SER A 3 5.91 6.68 14.38
C SER A 3 4.83 7.31 13.48
N TYR A 4 4.73 8.64 13.45
CA TYR A 4 3.69 9.33 12.68
C TYR A 4 3.78 9.07 11.17
N LYS A 5 5.01 8.97 10.63
CA LYS A 5 5.24 8.69 9.21
C LYS A 5 4.77 7.28 8.82
N PHE A 6 4.91 6.32 9.73
CA PHE A 6 4.50 4.93 9.50
C PHE A 6 2.98 4.79 9.52
N VAL A 7 2.33 5.41 10.51
CA VAL A 7 0.86 5.43 10.63
C VAL A 7 0.23 6.15 9.43
N PHE A 8 0.82 7.26 9.00
CA PHE A 8 0.36 8.00 7.82
C PHE A 8 0.48 7.17 6.54
N LEU A 9 1.61 6.48 6.33
CA LEU A 9 1.77 5.58 5.18
C LEU A 9 0.78 4.42 5.21
N ALA A 10 0.56 3.82 6.38
CA ALA A 10 -0.41 2.75 6.56
C ALA A 10 -1.83 3.23 6.23
N GLY A 11 -2.21 4.44 6.67
CA GLY A 11 -3.48 5.07 6.31
C GLY A 11 -3.65 5.25 4.80
N ILE A 12 -2.62 5.74 4.11
CA ILE A 12 -2.63 5.88 2.65
C ILE A 12 -2.78 4.53 1.95
N ALA A 13 -2.06 3.50 2.42
CA ALA A 13 -2.14 2.16 1.85
C ALA A 13 -3.55 1.56 1.97
N ILE A 14 -4.23 1.79 3.11
CA ILE A 14 -5.62 1.34 3.32
C ILE A 14 -6.58 2.05 2.35
N VAL A 15 -6.41 3.36 2.13
CA VAL A 15 -7.24 4.12 1.17
C VAL A 15 -7.02 3.61 -0.26
N LEU A 16 -5.76 3.33 -0.64
CA LEU A 16 -5.44 2.77 -1.96
C LEU A 16 -6.02 1.37 -2.16
N LEU A 17 -6.01 0.52 -1.13
CA LEU A 17 -6.63 -0.80 -1.17
C LEU A 17 -8.15 -0.71 -1.27
N TRP A 18 -8.78 0.25 -0.58
CA TRP A 18 -10.22 0.49 -0.70
C TRP A 18 -10.59 0.96 -2.12
N LEU A 19 -9.80 1.86 -2.69
CA LEU A 19 -9.98 2.32 -4.07
C LEU A 19 -9.78 1.18 -5.08
N SER A 20 -8.78 0.33 -4.87
CA SER A 20 -8.53 -0.87 -5.66
C SER A 20 -9.73 -1.83 -5.63
N ALA A 21 -10.31 -2.08 -4.44
CA ALA A 21 -11.51 -2.91 -4.31
C ALA A 21 -12.73 -2.29 -5.01
N TRP A 22 -12.86 -0.97 -4.99
CA TRP A 22 -13.93 -0.27 -5.70
C TRP A 22 -13.77 -0.41 -7.22
N ILE A 23 -12.56 -0.21 -7.75
CA ILE A 23 -12.21 -0.40 -9.17
C ILE A 23 -12.41 -1.85 -9.61
N PHE A 24 -12.04 -2.81 -8.76
CA PHE A 24 -12.23 -4.24 -9.01
C PHE A 24 -13.70 -4.57 -9.25
N ASN A 25 -14.59 -3.98 -8.44
CA ASN A 25 -16.01 -4.28 -8.46
C ASN A 25 -16.79 -3.51 -9.54
N HIS A 26 -16.41 -2.27 -9.85
CA HIS A 26 -17.20 -1.40 -10.75
C HIS A 26 -16.65 -1.26 -12.17
N TYR A 27 -15.34 -1.38 -12.37
CA TYR A 27 -14.72 -1.04 -13.65
C TYR A 27 -14.06 -2.25 -14.30
N ASN A 28 -13.00 -2.75 -13.69
CA ASN A 28 -12.20 -3.81 -14.28
C ASN A 28 -11.47 -4.60 -13.18
N PRO A 29 -11.78 -5.89 -13.02
CA PRO A 29 -11.17 -6.72 -11.99
C PRO A 29 -9.65 -6.82 -12.17
N TYR A 30 -9.15 -6.86 -13.41
CA TYR A 30 -7.71 -6.93 -13.67
C TYR A 30 -6.97 -5.66 -13.23
N ALA A 31 -7.56 -4.49 -13.48
CA ALA A 31 -6.99 -3.21 -13.05
C ALA A 31 -6.98 -3.08 -11.52
N GLY A 32 -8.05 -3.53 -10.85
CA GLY A 32 -8.14 -3.57 -9.40
C GLY A 32 -7.06 -4.46 -8.78
N ILE A 33 -6.89 -5.69 -9.29
CA ILE A 33 -5.85 -6.62 -8.84
C ILE A 33 -4.46 -6.02 -9.04
N LEU A 34 -4.17 -5.42 -10.20
CA LEU A 34 -2.87 -4.83 -10.48
C LEU A 34 -2.52 -3.72 -9.48
N LEU A 35 -3.48 -2.85 -9.19
CA LEU A 35 -3.35 -1.79 -8.19
C LEU A 35 -3.10 -2.33 -6.78
N ALA A 36 -3.84 -3.38 -6.37
CA ALA A 36 -3.62 -4.02 -5.07
C ALA A 36 -2.20 -4.58 -4.96
N VAL A 37 -1.77 -5.35 -5.97
CA VAL A 37 -0.44 -5.98 -6.01
C VAL A 37 0.65 -4.92 -5.95
N THR A 38 0.56 -3.86 -6.77
CA THR A 38 1.54 -2.76 -6.75
C THR A 38 1.60 -2.08 -5.38
N THR A 39 0.46 -1.82 -4.75
CA THR A 39 0.38 -1.17 -3.43
C THR A 39 1.03 -2.02 -2.33
N VAL A 40 0.80 -3.34 -2.36
CA VAL A 40 1.40 -4.29 -1.41
C VAL A 40 2.92 -4.39 -1.63
N VAL A 41 3.37 -4.50 -2.87
CA VAL A 41 4.80 -4.57 -3.20
C VAL A 41 5.55 -3.33 -2.72
N ILE A 42 5.00 -2.13 -2.97
CA ILE A 42 5.59 -0.87 -2.50
C ILE A 42 5.65 -0.82 -0.97
N SER A 43 4.59 -1.26 -0.30
CA SER A 43 4.53 -1.31 1.18
C SER A 43 5.59 -2.24 1.75
N ILE A 44 5.76 -3.43 1.16
CA ILE A 44 6.80 -4.40 1.56
C ILE A 44 8.20 -3.82 1.36
N ILE A 45 8.47 -3.22 0.19
CA ILE A 45 9.76 -2.57 -0.10
C ILE A 45 10.05 -1.46 0.91
N TYR A 46 9.05 -0.64 1.22
CA TYR A 46 9.18 0.42 2.22
C TYR A 46 9.49 -0.13 3.61
N LEU A 47 8.82 -1.21 4.00
CA LEU A 47 9.01 -1.88 5.29
C LEU A 47 10.40 -2.51 5.41
N ILE A 48 10.87 -3.18 4.35
CA ILE A 48 12.23 -3.72 4.25
C ILE A 48 13.25 -2.58 4.33
N LYS A 49 13.05 -1.48 3.59
CA LYS A 49 13.94 -0.32 3.61
C LYS A 49 13.99 0.35 4.99
N GLN A 50 12.89 0.39 5.73
CA GLN A 50 12.89 0.90 7.10
C GLN A 50 13.62 -0.03 8.07
N ASN A 51 13.43 -1.35 7.96
CA ASN A 51 14.11 -2.33 8.81
C ASN A 51 15.61 -2.45 8.49
N GLY A 52 16.02 -2.33 7.23
CA GLY A 52 17.44 -2.32 6.82
C GLY A 52 18.20 -1.06 7.26
N LYS A 53 17.49 0.04 7.60
CA LYS A 53 18.11 1.27 8.10
C LYS A 53 18.33 1.29 9.61
N LYS A 54 17.94 0.22 10.31
CA LYS A 54 18.05 0.06 11.77
C LYS A 54 19.32 -0.65 12.22
N TYR A 55 20.17 -1.11 11.29
CA TYR A 55 21.49 -1.69 11.55
C TYR A 55 22.58 -0.75 11.05
#